data_AF-A0A2E5T1L0-F1
#
_entry.id   AF-A0A2E5T1L0-F1
#
_cell.length_a   1.000
_cell.length_b   1.000
_cell.length_c   1.000
_cell.angle_alpha   90.00
_cell.angle_beta   90.00
_cell.angle_gamma   90.00
#
_symmetry.space_group_name_H-M   'P 1'
#
loop_
_entity.id
_entity.type
_entity.pdbx_description
1 polymer ?
#
loop_
_entity_poly.entity_id
_entity_poly.type
_entity_poly.pdbx_seq_one_letter_code
_entity_poly.pdbx_strand_id
1 'polypeptide(L)'
;MEYIDPTKYNCNYEIQFVQLMVEVLKPYIEFQSFDTEEKRINLAGESVPKKGLRIFLKKENGIQESIDENGFIQFIQVDFSTIRSELKKKYTDELTSEQEKKKQFDTITKGDMGPYGGRSKPHDMSKTEYDEKYNYYGYLRKITVKYPHPQSEYEKKIRSITINIHKLEDIGKKCYERTKTIQDVLLFLKNVKDHYNFKPIT
;
A
#
# COMPACT_ATOMS: atom_id res chain seq x y z
N MET A 1 -0.96 -5.76 -2.25
CA MET A 1 0.11 -5.17 -1.41
C MET A 1 -0.07 -5.72 -0.01
N GLU A 2 0.93 -6.40 0.55
CA GLU A 2 0.95 -6.71 1.99
C GLU A 2 0.86 -5.40 2.78
N TYR A 3 0.35 -5.43 4.02
CA TYR A 3 0.18 -4.23 4.83
C TYR A 3 1.56 -3.64 5.22
N ILE A 4 1.99 -2.59 4.53
CA ILE A 4 3.14 -1.77 4.90
C ILE A 4 2.63 -0.57 5.68
N ASP A 5 3.15 -0.34 6.88
CA ASP A 5 2.82 0.82 7.71
C ASP A 5 3.93 1.87 7.60
N PRO A 6 3.72 2.96 6.83
CA PRO A 6 4.76 3.97 6.62
C PRO A 6 5.15 4.73 7.89
N THR A 7 4.32 4.68 8.95
CA THR A 7 4.58 5.37 10.23
C THR A 7 5.63 4.66 11.08
N LYS A 8 5.90 3.38 10.79
CA LYS A 8 6.99 2.61 11.42
C LYS A 8 8.39 3.04 10.96
N TYR A 9 8.47 3.87 9.93
CA TYR A 9 9.72 4.30 9.32
C TYR A 9 9.87 5.82 9.44
N ASN A 10 10.90 6.25 10.16
CA ASN A 10 11.36 7.63 10.16
C ASN A 10 12.21 7.89 8.92
N CYS A 11 11.56 8.39 7.88
CA CYS A 11 12.17 8.60 6.57
C CYS A 11 13.16 9.76 6.49
N ASN A 12 13.36 10.50 7.60
CA ASN A 12 14.50 11.42 7.73
C ASN A 12 15.82 10.66 7.84
N TYR A 13 15.80 9.39 8.27
CA TYR A 13 16.96 8.51 8.28
C TYR A 13 17.02 7.68 6.99
N GLU A 14 18.15 7.78 6.30
CA GLU A 14 18.42 7.13 5.00
C GLU A 14 18.14 5.62 5.02
N ILE A 15 18.61 4.91 6.04
CA ILE A 15 18.45 3.45 6.15
C ILE A 15 16.97 3.06 6.30
N GLN A 16 16.19 3.82 7.08
CA GLN A 16 14.77 3.52 7.27
C GLN A 16 13.94 3.87 6.03
N PHE A 17 14.33 4.91 5.28
CA PHE A 17 13.77 5.17 3.97
C PHE A 17 14.04 4.02 3.00
N VAL A 18 15.29 3.52 2.95
CA VAL A 18 15.66 2.38 2.11
C VAL A 18 14.83 1.14 2.45
N GLN A 19 14.67 0.81 3.73
CA GLN A 19 13.85 -0.31 4.17
C GLN A 19 12.39 -0.18 3.74
N LEU A 20 11.78 0.99 3.94
CA LEU A 20 10.41 1.26 3.49
C LEU A 20 10.28 1.06 1.99
N MET A 21 11.20 1.64 1.20
CA MET A 21 11.14 1.56 -0.26
C MET A 21 11.34 0.13 -0.75
N VAL A 22 12.27 -0.65 -0.19
CA VAL A 22 12.44 -2.05 -0.59
C VAL A 22 11.16 -2.86 -0.32
N GLU A 23 10.50 -2.66 0.81
CA GLU A 23 9.21 -3.33 1.10
C GLU A 23 8.10 -2.90 0.13
N VAL A 24 8.01 -1.59 -0.17
CA VAL A 24 7.03 -1.06 -1.13
C VAL A 24 7.25 -1.60 -2.54
N LEU A 25 8.51 -1.75 -2.93
CA LEU A 25 8.91 -2.20 -4.26
C LEU A 25 8.89 -3.71 -4.41
N LYS A 26 8.94 -4.49 -3.32
CA LYS A 26 8.96 -5.96 -3.28
C LYS A 26 7.97 -6.69 -4.21
N PRO A 27 6.74 -6.19 -4.45
CA PRO A 27 5.83 -6.80 -5.42
C PRO A 27 6.29 -6.69 -6.87
N TYR A 28 7.13 -5.69 -7.18
CA TYR A 28 7.54 -5.30 -8.53
C TYR A 28 9.03 -5.53 -8.79
N ILE A 29 9.87 -5.35 -7.77
CA ILE A 29 11.33 -5.42 -7.86
C ILE A 29 11.84 -6.41 -6.82
N GLU A 30 12.81 -7.21 -7.22
CA GLU A 30 13.63 -8.01 -6.34
C GLU A 30 15.08 -7.54 -6.39
N PHE A 31 15.65 -7.30 -5.22
CA PHE A 31 17.05 -6.96 -5.06
C PHE A 31 17.80 -8.20 -4.57
N GLN A 32 18.88 -8.57 -5.25
CA GLN A 32 19.76 -9.67 -4.83
C GLN A 32 21.19 -9.19 -4.69
N SER A 33 21.79 -9.42 -3.53
CA SER A 33 23.23 -9.20 -3.34
C SER A 33 24.05 -10.39 -3.86
N PHE A 34 25.22 -10.12 -4.43
CA PHE A 34 26.19 -11.15 -4.80
C PHE A 34 27.60 -10.72 -4.38
N ASP A 35 28.53 -11.66 -4.24
CA ASP A 35 29.93 -11.35 -3.95
C ASP A 35 30.69 -11.12 -5.26
N THR A 36 31.48 -10.05 -5.33
CA THR A 36 32.36 -9.77 -6.46
C THR A 36 33.75 -10.34 -6.22
N GLU A 37 34.52 -10.51 -7.29
CA GLU A 37 35.92 -10.97 -7.20
C GLU A 37 36.82 -9.97 -6.44
N GLU A 38 36.50 -8.68 -6.48
CA GLU A 38 37.19 -7.65 -5.70
C GLU A 38 36.96 -7.82 -4.20
N LYS A 39 38.03 -7.71 -3.42
CA LYS A 39 38.01 -7.78 -1.95
C LYS A 39 38.17 -6.39 -1.32
N ARG A 40 37.60 -6.20 -0.13
CA ARG A 40 37.77 -5.04 0.74
C ARG A 40 38.14 -5.49 2.16
N ILE A 41 38.84 -4.63 2.89
CA ILE A 41 39.14 -4.88 4.31
C ILE A 41 37.96 -4.36 5.15
N ASN A 42 37.39 -5.21 6.01
CA ASN A 42 36.34 -4.80 6.95
C ASN A 42 36.94 -4.10 8.19
N LEU A 43 36.08 -3.60 9.09
CA LEU A 43 36.53 -2.94 10.33
C LEU A 43 37.32 -3.86 11.28
N ALA A 44 37.19 -5.18 11.11
CA ALA A 44 37.95 -6.19 11.86
C ALA A 44 39.28 -6.56 11.20
N GLY A 45 39.66 -5.91 10.08
CA GLY A 45 40.89 -6.19 9.35
C GLY A 45 40.81 -7.40 8.41
N GLU A 46 39.64 -8.02 8.25
CA GLU A 46 39.45 -9.21 7.42
C GLU A 46 39.18 -8.82 5.96
N SER A 47 39.78 -9.59 5.05
CA SER A 47 39.54 -9.46 3.62
C SER A 47 38.22 -10.13 3.23
N VAL A 48 37.17 -9.33 3.04
CA VAL A 48 35.85 -9.78 2.61
C VAL A 48 35.58 -9.38 1.15
N PRO A 49 34.84 -10.18 0.36
CA PRO A 49 34.43 -9.75 -0.98
C PRO A 49 33.61 -8.46 -0.90
N LYS A 50 33.79 -7.58 -1.88
CA LYS A 50 32.85 -6.47 -2.10
C LYS A 50 31.52 -7.08 -2.54
N LYS A 51 30.43 -6.54 -2.02
CA LYS A 51 29.10 -6.92 -2.49
C LYS A 51 28.79 -6.20 -3.80
N GLY A 52 28.06 -6.85 -4.68
CA GLY A 52 27.36 -6.31 -5.84
C GLY A 52 25.84 -6.38 -5.62
N LEU A 53 25.07 -5.71 -6.49
CA LEU A 53 23.62 -5.68 -6.44
C LEU A 53 23.06 -6.05 -7.83
N ARG A 54 22.15 -7.01 -7.89
CA ARG A 54 21.32 -7.31 -9.05
C ARG A 54 19.90 -6.89 -8.77
N ILE A 55 19.23 -6.39 -9.80
CA ILE A 55 17.87 -5.87 -9.74
C ILE A 55 17.04 -6.65 -10.75
N PHE A 56 15.94 -7.23 -10.28
CA PHE A 56 15.03 -8.00 -11.12
C PHE A 56 13.64 -7.37 -11.10
N LEU A 57 13.11 -7.07 -12.28
CA LEU A 57 11.72 -6.66 -12.46
C LEU A 57 10.82 -7.91 -12.52
N LYS A 58 9.80 -7.95 -11.68
CA LYS A 58 8.77 -8.99 -11.66
C LYS A 58 7.66 -8.61 -12.63
N LYS A 59 7.48 -9.40 -13.69
CA LYS A 59 6.38 -9.25 -14.62
C LYS A 59 5.12 -9.98 -14.11
N GLU A 60 3.96 -9.58 -14.61
CA GLU A 60 2.66 -10.17 -14.22
C GLU A 60 2.57 -11.68 -14.51
N ASN A 61 3.32 -12.16 -15.50
CA ASN A 61 3.43 -13.58 -15.85
C ASN A 61 4.37 -14.38 -14.92
N GLY A 62 4.90 -13.76 -13.86
CA GLY A 62 5.82 -14.38 -12.91
C GLY A 62 7.27 -14.47 -13.40
N ILE A 63 7.58 -14.01 -14.62
CA ILE A 63 8.95 -13.97 -15.13
C ILE A 63 9.71 -12.82 -14.46
N GLN A 64 10.93 -13.11 -14.02
CA GLN A 64 11.87 -12.12 -13.53
C GLN A 64 12.82 -11.70 -14.65
N GLU A 65 12.91 -10.40 -14.92
CA GLU A 65 13.84 -9.83 -15.89
C GLU A 65 14.92 -9.04 -15.16
N SER A 66 16.19 -9.38 -15.41
CA SER A 66 17.31 -8.59 -14.89
C SER A 66 17.32 -7.23 -15.58
N ILE A 67 17.33 -6.16 -14.80
CA ILE A 67 17.43 -4.79 -15.31
C ILE A 67 18.74 -4.15 -14.83
N ASP A 68 19.26 -3.24 -15.63
CA ASP A 68 20.40 -2.41 -15.27
C ASP A 68 19.97 -1.17 -14.48
N GLU A 69 20.93 -0.30 -14.12
CA GLU A 69 20.66 0.92 -13.37
C GLU A 69 19.72 1.88 -14.13
N ASN A 70 19.89 1.97 -15.46
CA ASN A 70 19.04 2.82 -16.30
C ASN A 70 17.58 2.32 -16.32
N GLY A 71 17.40 1.00 -16.45
CA GLY A 71 16.08 0.37 -16.35
C GLY A 71 15.45 0.59 -14.98
N PHE A 72 16.22 0.53 -13.90
CA PHE A 72 15.71 0.83 -12.55
C PHE A 72 15.34 2.31 -12.36
N ILE A 73 16.14 3.23 -12.90
CA ILE A 73 15.85 4.68 -12.88
C ILE A 73 14.52 4.95 -13.58
N GLN A 74 14.35 4.40 -14.79
CA GLN A 74 13.10 4.53 -15.55
C GLN A 74 11.92 3.96 -14.75
N PHE A 75 12.09 2.77 -14.16
CA PHE A 75 11.06 2.14 -13.37
C PHE A 75 10.64 3.01 -12.18
N ILE A 76 11.59 3.51 -11.37
CA ILE A 76 11.27 4.31 -10.18
C ILE A 76 10.65 5.67 -10.53
N GLN A 77 11.20 6.35 -11.53
CA GLN A 77 10.78 7.72 -11.84
C GLN A 77 9.50 7.78 -12.69
N VAL A 78 9.25 6.77 -13.52
CA VAL A 78 8.13 6.73 -14.46
C VAL A 78 7.12 5.66 -14.06
N ASP A 79 7.48 4.39 -14.16
CA ASP A 79 6.53 3.29 -14.07
C ASP A 79 5.88 3.20 -12.68
N PHE A 80 6.69 3.32 -11.62
CA PHE A 80 6.21 3.28 -10.25
C PHE A 80 5.23 4.42 -9.92
N SER A 81 5.47 5.62 -10.47
CA SER A 81 4.56 6.75 -10.33
C SER A 81 3.20 6.48 -11.01
N THR A 82 3.23 5.86 -12.19
CA THR A 82 2.03 5.44 -12.93
C THR A 82 1.25 4.37 -12.15
N ILE A 83 1.93 3.30 -11.72
CA ILE A 83 1.34 2.22 -10.92
C ILE A 83 0.66 2.76 -9.66
N ARG A 84 1.34 3.66 -8.92
CA ARG A 84 0.78 4.30 -7.72
C ARG A 84 -0.50 5.09 -8.04
N SER A 85 -0.50 5.81 -9.15
CA SER A 85 -1.65 6.63 -9.58
C SER A 85 -2.85 5.76 -9.96
N GLU A 86 -2.61 4.66 -10.67
CA GLU A 86 -3.65 3.69 -11.02
C GLU A 86 -4.23 2.98 -9.79
N LEU A 87 -3.39 2.56 -8.84
CA LEU A 87 -3.84 1.98 -7.58
C LEU A 87 -4.66 2.97 -6.75
N LYS A 88 -4.22 4.23 -6.67
CA LYS A 88 -4.97 5.28 -5.98
C LYS A 88 -6.33 5.49 -6.63
N LYS A 89 -6.41 5.52 -7.97
CA LYS A 89 -7.67 5.62 -8.70
C LYS A 89 -8.58 4.44 -8.36
N LYS A 90 -8.07 3.20 -8.43
CA LYS A 90 -8.83 2.00 -8.07
C LYS A 90 -9.44 2.07 -6.66
N TYR A 91 -8.66 2.47 -5.65
CA TYR A 91 -9.19 2.62 -4.28
C TYR A 91 -10.20 3.77 -4.14
N THR A 92 -10.03 4.84 -4.91
CA THR A 92 -10.96 5.99 -4.93
C THR A 92 -12.30 5.60 -5.57
N ASP A 93 -12.25 4.82 -6.65
CA ASP A 93 -13.43 4.28 -7.32
C ASP A 93 -14.16 3.29 -6.41
N GLU A 94 -13.42 2.42 -5.71
CA GLU A 94 -13.99 1.50 -4.70
C GLU A 94 -14.68 2.26 -3.56
N LEU A 95 -14.03 3.32 -3.04
CA LEU A 95 -14.61 4.17 -1.99
C LEU A 95 -15.92 4.82 -2.44
N THR A 96 -15.92 5.38 -3.66
CA THR A 96 -17.09 6.03 -4.26
C THR A 96 -18.23 5.04 -4.44
N SER A 97 -17.93 3.85 -4.98
CA SER A 97 -18.92 2.78 -5.15
C SER A 97 -19.56 2.34 -3.83
N GLU A 98 -18.78 2.17 -2.76
CA GLU A 98 -19.30 1.80 -1.44
C GLU A 98 -20.18 2.90 -0.81
N GLN A 99 -19.82 4.17 -1.01
CA GLN A 99 -20.63 5.31 -0.56
C GLN A 99 -21.95 5.41 -1.35
N GLU A 100 -21.92 5.17 -2.65
CA GLU A 100 -23.12 5.16 -3.51
C GLU A 100 -24.07 4.02 -3.13
N LYS A 101 -23.56 2.79 -2.93
CA LYS A 101 -24.39 1.65 -2.47
C LYS A 101 -25.08 1.95 -1.14
N LYS A 102 -24.37 2.58 -0.19
CA LYS A 102 -24.97 3.01 1.08
C LYS A 102 -26.03 4.07 0.87
N LYS A 103 -25.76 5.08 0.05
CA LYS A 103 -26.72 6.15 -0.27
C LYS A 103 -27.98 5.57 -0.90
N GLN A 104 -27.85 4.66 -1.87
CA GLN A 104 -28.97 3.96 -2.48
C GLN A 104 -29.79 3.19 -1.44
N PHE A 105 -29.12 2.43 -0.57
CA PHE A 105 -29.79 1.71 0.51
C PHE A 105 -30.52 2.65 1.49
N ASP A 106 -29.89 3.77 1.87
CA ASP A 106 -30.53 4.76 2.73
C ASP A 106 -31.76 5.40 2.06
N THR A 107 -31.67 5.71 0.76
CA THR A 107 -32.79 6.27 0.00
C THR A 107 -33.98 5.32 -0.04
N ILE A 108 -33.77 4.05 -0.38
CA ILE A 108 -34.88 3.08 -0.50
C ILE A 108 -35.47 2.69 0.87
N THR A 109 -34.69 2.76 1.95
CA THR A 109 -35.15 2.31 3.27
C THR A 109 -35.75 3.41 4.13
N LYS A 110 -35.39 4.69 3.93
CA LYS A 110 -36.01 5.83 4.65
C LYS A 110 -37.34 6.28 4.04
N GLY A 111 -37.57 5.99 2.76
CA GLY A 111 -38.74 6.50 2.02
C GLY A 111 -38.79 8.03 1.98
N ASP A 112 -39.96 8.59 1.67
CA ASP A 112 -40.16 10.04 1.46
C ASP A 112 -40.10 10.88 2.75
N MET A 113 -40.05 10.24 3.92
CA MET A 113 -40.02 10.91 5.23
C MET A 113 -38.64 11.51 5.58
N GLY A 114 -37.64 11.35 4.71
CA GLY A 114 -36.33 11.98 4.86
C GLY A 114 -35.63 11.59 6.18
N PRO A 115 -34.97 12.52 6.90
CA PRO A 115 -34.24 12.21 8.12
C PRO A 115 -35.14 11.85 9.32
N TYR A 116 -36.46 12.08 9.23
CA TYR A 116 -37.42 11.86 10.32
C TYR A 116 -38.15 10.51 10.24
N GLY A 117 -37.98 9.76 9.13
CA GLY A 117 -38.54 8.43 8.94
C GLY A 117 -37.69 7.33 9.58
N GLY A 118 -38.35 6.35 10.21
CA GLY A 118 -37.72 5.07 10.55
C GLY A 118 -37.31 4.31 9.29
N ARG A 119 -36.18 3.59 9.35
CA ARG A 119 -35.76 2.73 8.25
C ARG A 119 -36.66 1.49 8.18
N SER A 120 -37.27 1.25 7.03
CA SER A 120 -38.19 0.13 6.80
C SER A 120 -37.71 -0.74 5.64
N LYS A 121 -38.10 -2.03 5.65
CA LYS A 121 -37.79 -2.95 4.55
C LYS A 121 -38.59 -2.55 3.29
N PRO A 122 -37.93 -2.28 2.15
CA PRO A 122 -38.63 -2.04 0.89
C PRO A 122 -39.46 -3.26 0.47
N HIS A 123 -40.54 -3.03 -0.28
CA HIS A 123 -41.40 -4.12 -0.77
C HIS A 123 -40.62 -5.09 -1.68
N ASP A 124 -39.82 -4.54 -2.59
CA ASP A 124 -39.09 -5.29 -3.63
C ASP A 124 -37.78 -5.93 -3.15
N MET A 125 -37.41 -5.73 -1.88
CA MET A 125 -36.21 -6.30 -1.28
C MET A 125 -36.57 -7.50 -0.40
N SER A 126 -35.83 -8.60 -0.54
CA SER A 126 -35.99 -9.76 0.34
C SER A 126 -35.63 -9.40 1.79
N LYS A 127 -36.24 -10.08 2.77
CA LYS A 127 -35.94 -9.84 4.19
C LYS A 127 -34.46 -10.13 4.51
N THR A 128 -33.93 -11.23 3.98
CA THR A 128 -32.53 -11.63 4.16
C THR A 128 -31.57 -10.56 3.65
N GLU A 129 -31.76 -10.08 2.42
CA GLU A 129 -30.92 -9.03 1.82
C GLU A 129 -30.99 -7.72 2.63
N TYR A 130 -32.19 -7.34 3.09
CA TYR A 130 -32.36 -6.16 3.93
C TYR A 130 -31.60 -6.29 5.25
N ASP A 131 -31.79 -7.39 5.97
CA ASP A 131 -31.17 -7.63 7.28
C ASP A 131 -29.64 -7.68 7.18
N GLU A 132 -29.10 -8.32 6.13
CA GLU A 132 -27.67 -8.35 5.84
C GLU A 132 -27.10 -6.95 5.60
N LYS A 133 -27.71 -6.16 4.71
CA LYS A 133 -27.27 -4.78 4.41
C LYS A 133 -27.43 -3.88 5.63
N TYR A 134 -28.54 -4.01 6.36
CA TYR A 134 -28.83 -3.23 7.56
C TYR A 134 -27.80 -3.49 8.68
N ASN A 135 -27.36 -4.75 8.83
CA ASN A 135 -26.27 -5.13 9.73
C ASN A 135 -24.91 -4.62 9.23
N TYR A 136 -24.60 -4.81 7.94
CA TYR A 136 -23.36 -4.34 7.31
C TYR A 136 -23.12 -2.85 7.52
N TYR A 137 -24.16 -2.02 7.33
CA TYR A 137 -24.11 -0.58 7.56
C TYR A 137 -24.20 -0.17 9.03
N GLY A 138 -24.42 -1.11 9.96
CA GLY A 138 -24.39 -0.88 11.40
C GLY A 138 -25.67 -0.28 12.01
N TYR A 139 -26.81 -0.38 11.34
CA TYR A 139 -28.06 0.22 11.83
C TYR A 139 -28.69 -0.56 12.99
N LEU A 140 -28.53 -1.88 13.04
CA LEU A 140 -29.02 -2.74 14.14
C LEU A 140 -28.38 -2.37 15.49
N ARG A 141 -27.15 -1.87 15.48
CA ARG A 141 -26.34 -1.73 16.68
C ARG A 141 -26.70 -0.48 17.49
N LYS A 142 -27.14 0.61 16.84
CA LYS A 142 -27.41 1.93 17.47
C LYS A 142 -28.55 1.96 18.49
N ILE A 143 -29.34 0.89 18.63
CA ILE A 143 -30.51 0.83 19.52
C ILE A 143 -30.12 0.47 20.97
N THR A 144 -28.92 -0.06 21.21
CA THR A 144 -28.52 -0.62 22.52
C THR A 144 -27.55 0.29 23.26
N VAL A 145 -28.07 1.22 24.06
CA VAL A 145 -27.29 2.27 24.76
C VAL A 145 -26.57 1.71 25.98
N LYS A 146 -25.21 1.66 25.96
CA LYS A 146 -24.32 1.85 27.14
C LYS A 146 -22.79 1.76 26.91
N TYR A 147 -22.29 1.34 25.73
CA TYR A 147 -20.84 1.15 25.49
C TYR A 147 -20.38 1.69 24.13
N PRO A 148 -19.08 2.00 23.94
CA PRO A 148 -18.54 2.31 22.62
C PRO A 148 -18.86 1.16 21.66
N HIS A 149 -19.63 1.45 20.62
CA HIS A 149 -20.07 0.42 19.70
C HIS A 149 -18.88 -0.04 18.84
N PRO A 150 -18.67 -1.36 18.68
CA PRO A 150 -17.67 -1.85 17.75
C PRO A 150 -18.03 -1.41 16.32
N GLN A 151 -17.03 -0.92 15.58
CA GLN A 151 -17.18 -0.43 14.21
C GLN A 151 -17.96 -1.44 13.34
N SER A 152 -18.87 -0.93 12.52
CA SER A 152 -19.59 -1.77 11.54
C SER A 152 -18.63 -2.28 10.47
N GLU A 153 -19.01 -3.35 9.76
CA GLU A 153 -18.19 -3.86 8.64
C GLU A 153 -18.02 -2.81 7.54
N TYR A 154 -19.06 -2.01 7.29
CA TYR A 154 -18.96 -0.83 6.42
C TYR A 154 -17.90 0.16 6.90
N GLU A 155 -17.93 0.56 8.18
CA GLU A 155 -16.96 1.52 8.74
C GLU A 155 -15.53 0.99 8.69
N LYS A 156 -15.33 -0.32 8.96
CA LYS A 156 -14.04 -0.98 8.82
C LYS A 156 -13.56 -0.95 7.36
N LYS A 157 -14.44 -1.25 6.40
CA LYS A 157 -14.11 -1.23 4.97
C LYS A 157 -13.73 0.17 4.50
N ILE A 158 -14.55 1.18 4.78
CA ILE A 158 -14.27 2.58 4.42
C ILE A 158 -12.95 3.04 5.03
N ARG A 159 -12.74 2.80 6.33
CA ARG A 159 -11.50 3.16 7.02
C ARG A 159 -10.29 2.48 6.36
N SER A 160 -10.38 1.21 6.01
CA SER A 160 -9.31 0.47 5.33
C SER A 160 -8.97 1.11 3.96
N ILE A 161 -9.97 1.39 3.14
CA ILE A 161 -9.78 2.01 1.82
C ILE A 161 -9.17 3.41 1.97
N THR A 162 -9.69 4.24 2.87
CA THR A 162 -9.18 5.59 3.14
C THR A 162 -7.73 5.54 3.63
N ILE A 163 -7.38 4.60 4.51
CA ILE A 163 -6.00 4.40 4.96
C ILE A 163 -5.09 4.06 3.78
N ASN A 164 -5.52 3.17 2.88
CA ASN A 164 -4.71 2.80 1.71
C ASN A 164 -4.47 4.00 0.77
N ILE A 165 -5.48 4.85 0.54
CA ILE A 165 -5.33 6.06 -0.27
C ILE A 165 -4.27 7.00 0.35
N HIS A 166 -4.40 7.33 1.64
CA HIS A 166 -3.43 8.21 2.32
C HIS A 166 -2.01 7.62 2.30
N LYS A 167 -1.88 6.31 2.49
CA LYS A 167 -0.58 5.64 2.42
C LYS A 167 0.08 5.77 1.04
N LEU A 168 -0.68 5.61 -0.04
CA LEU A 168 -0.16 5.79 -1.39
C LEU A 168 0.31 7.23 -1.61
N GLU A 169 -0.39 8.22 -1.06
CA GLU A 169 0.03 9.62 -1.12
C GLU A 169 1.32 9.87 -0.33
N ASP A 170 1.43 9.33 0.89
CA ASP A 170 2.61 9.49 1.74
C ASP A 170 3.85 8.82 1.15
N ILE A 171 3.72 7.58 0.67
CA ILE A 171 4.77 6.88 -0.10
C ILE A 171 5.15 7.71 -1.31
N GLY A 172 4.15 8.29 -1.98
CA GLY A 172 4.38 9.08 -3.17
C GLY A 172 5.18 10.35 -2.94
N LYS A 173 4.87 11.08 -1.86
CA LYS A 173 5.62 12.27 -1.43
C LYS A 173 7.06 11.89 -1.04
N LYS A 174 7.22 10.88 -0.18
CA LYS A 174 8.53 10.40 0.27
C LYS A 174 9.41 9.95 -0.89
N CYS A 175 8.85 9.20 -1.84
CA CYS A 175 9.57 8.77 -3.03
C CYS A 175 9.99 9.98 -3.87
N TYR A 176 9.07 10.89 -4.18
CA TYR A 176 9.40 12.08 -4.97
C TYR A 176 10.50 12.94 -4.33
N GLU A 177 10.45 13.16 -3.02
CA GLU A 177 11.46 13.94 -2.30
C GLU A 177 12.85 13.29 -2.31
N ARG A 178 12.91 11.95 -2.31
CA ARG A 178 14.14 11.18 -2.07
C ARG A 178 14.69 10.48 -3.31
N THR A 179 13.99 10.53 -4.44
CA THR A 179 14.43 9.95 -5.72
C THR A 179 14.22 10.92 -6.90
N LYS A 180 14.24 12.23 -6.62
CA LYS A 180 13.93 13.28 -7.60
C LYS A 180 14.91 13.30 -8.77
N THR A 181 16.18 13.09 -8.50
CA THR A 181 17.25 13.09 -9.49
C THR A 181 17.81 11.69 -9.73
N ILE A 182 18.50 11.51 -10.85
CA ILE A 182 19.24 10.27 -11.13
C ILE A 182 20.26 9.98 -10.02
N GLN A 183 20.94 11.02 -9.51
CA GLN A 183 21.92 10.86 -8.43
C GLN A 183 21.28 10.33 -7.14
N ASP A 184 20.06 10.76 -6.83
CA ASP A 184 19.32 10.27 -5.66
C ASP A 184 18.97 8.78 -5.81
N VAL A 185 18.57 8.36 -7.02
CA VAL A 185 18.28 6.95 -7.32
C VAL A 185 19.54 6.09 -7.22
N LEU A 186 20.67 6.58 -7.74
CA LEU A 186 21.96 5.89 -7.64
C LEU A 186 22.44 5.81 -6.18
N LEU A 187 22.23 6.86 -5.39
CA LEU A 187 22.51 6.86 -3.95
C LEU A 187 21.63 5.84 -3.21
N PHE A 188 20.34 5.77 -3.55
CA PHE A 188 19.44 4.74 -3.02
C PHE A 188 19.96 3.33 -3.35
N LEU A 189 20.34 3.04 -4.60
CA LEU A 189 20.87 1.73 -4.98
C LEU A 189 22.16 1.39 -4.23
N LYS A 190 23.04 2.37 -4.05
CA LYS A 190 24.24 2.22 -3.22
C LYS A 190 23.88 1.89 -1.77
N ASN A 191 22.90 2.58 -1.19
CA ASN A 191 22.48 2.32 0.19
C ASN A 191 21.78 0.96 0.34
N VAL A 192 21.00 0.52 -0.65
CA VAL A 192 20.46 -0.85 -0.70
C VAL A 192 21.61 -1.86 -0.68
N LYS A 193 22.61 -1.66 -1.55
CA LYS A 193 23.79 -2.52 -1.65
C LYS A 193 24.60 -2.60 -0.34
N ASP A 194 24.84 -1.45 0.29
CA ASP A 194 25.76 -1.34 1.43
C ASP A 194 25.08 -1.59 2.79
N HIS A 195 23.77 -1.36 2.91
CA HIS A 195 23.08 -1.32 4.20
C HIS A 195 21.83 -2.20 4.31
N TYR A 196 21.29 -2.72 3.20
CA TYR A 196 20.13 -3.60 3.28
C TYR A 196 20.55 -5.02 3.67
N ASN A 197 19.94 -5.54 4.74
CA ASN A 197 20.15 -6.93 5.15
C ASN A 197 19.31 -7.86 4.27
N PHE A 198 19.92 -8.33 3.19
CA PHE A 198 19.41 -9.44 2.40
C PHE A 198 19.34 -10.67 3.30
N LYS A 199 18.13 -11.15 3.60
CA LYS A 199 17.98 -12.44 4.28
C LYS A 199 18.68 -13.50 3.42
N PRO A 200 19.50 -14.40 4.02
CA PRO A 200 20.10 -15.49 3.26
C PRO A 200 18.98 -16.33 2.64
N ILE A 201 19.13 -16.68 1.37
CA ILE A 201 18.25 -17.63 0.71
C ILE A 201 18.50 -18.98 1.41
N THR A 202 17.55 -19.43 2.22
CA THR A 202 17.49 -20.79 2.77
C THR A 202 17.21 -21.80 1.68
#